data_AF-A0A1Z4BZ05-F1
#
_entry.id   AF-A0A1Z4BZ05-F1
#
_cell.length_a   1.000
_cell.length_b   1.000
_cell.length_c   1.000
_cell.angle_alpha   90.00
_cell.angle_beta   90.00
_cell.angle_gamma   90.00
#
_symmetry.space_group_name_H-M   'P 1'
#
loop_
_entity.id
_entity.type
_entity.pdbx_description
1 polymer ?
#
loop_
_entity_poly.entity_id
_entity_poly.type
_entity_poly.pdbx_seq_one_letter_code
_entity_poly.pdbx_strand_id
1 'polypeptide(L)'
;MKASLNFLTVGVLIALAACSTQEVKRDTPAPAAVVPPPAAQPDKTSASGQNPAMTLDKGGKKLHLVRIMDGLACKNTAQGAQGSFLIYAYPEDIERIKRERGDKVFAEFSDRIQAFSADVLQQAVNATNLDDNPFALGQDEAQEGLAKDLSVNFQRAVAPAIAKFTQETTLTIDITPFTPSLQFYRQGCQAALSEPVAPETSVVKP
;
A
#
# COMPACT_ATOMS: atom_id res chain seq x y z
N MET A 1 -17.43 33.43 -74.07
CA MET A 1 -18.74 33.33 -73.39
C MET A 1 -18.50 32.93 -71.94
N LYS A 2 -19.07 33.71 -71.02
CA LYS A 2 -19.55 33.44 -69.64
C LYS A 2 -18.71 32.59 -68.65
N ALA A 3 -18.47 33.25 -67.51
CA ALA A 3 -17.95 32.82 -66.20
C ALA A 3 -18.75 31.64 -65.57
N SER A 4 -18.37 31.00 -64.46
CA SER A 4 -17.80 31.52 -63.21
C SER A 4 -17.33 30.40 -62.26
N LEU A 5 -16.34 30.76 -61.43
CA LEU A 5 -15.91 30.13 -60.18
C LEU A 5 -17.08 29.97 -59.18
N ASN A 6 -17.01 29.00 -58.25
CA ASN A 6 -17.05 29.26 -56.80
C ASN A 6 -16.82 28.01 -55.92
N PHE A 7 -16.05 28.27 -54.86
CA PHE A 7 -15.82 27.50 -53.63
C PHE A 7 -17.10 27.06 -52.90
N LEU A 8 -17.01 26.00 -52.06
CA LEU A 8 -17.38 26.00 -50.62
C LEU A 8 -17.32 24.55 -50.05
N THR A 9 -16.36 24.19 -49.18
CA THR A 9 -16.38 24.19 -47.69
C THR A 9 -17.11 23.02 -47.01
N VAL A 10 -16.29 22.20 -46.32
CA VAL A 10 -16.43 21.54 -45.01
C VAL A 10 -17.81 21.57 -44.34
N GLY A 11 -18.35 20.38 -44.03
CA GLY A 11 -19.47 20.17 -43.11
C GLY A 11 -19.05 19.28 -41.93
N VAL A 12 -18.75 19.92 -40.79
CA VAL A 12 -18.56 19.28 -39.49
C VAL A 12 -19.93 18.98 -38.88
N LEU A 13 -20.15 17.72 -38.47
CA LEU A 13 -21.33 17.29 -37.71
C LEU A 13 -21.07 17.50 -36.20
N ILE A 14 -21.51 18.65 -35.67
CA ILE A 14 -21.64 18.86 -34.23
C ILE A 14 -23.06 18.46 -33.84
N ALA A 15 -23.22 17.34 -33.14
CA ALA A 15 -24.47 16.98 -32.48
C ALA A 15 -24.60 17.82 -31.19
N LEU A 16 -25.39 18.90 -31.25
CA LEU A 16 -25.88 19.59 -30.06
C LEU A 16 -27.06 18.80 -29.49
N ALA A 17 -26.80 17.99 -28.47
CA ALA A 17 -27.86 17.46 -27.61
C ALA A 17 -28.37 18.60 -26.73
N ALA A 18 -29.50 19.20 -27.12
CA ALA A 18 -30.25 20.14 -26.28
C ALA A 18 -31.06 19.34 -25.24
N CYS A 19 -30.64 19.39 -23.98
CA CYS A 19 -31.50 18.98 -22.86
C CYS A 19 -32.61 20.02 -22.69
N SER A 20 -33.83 19.62 -22.99
CA SER A 20 -35.06 20.35 -22.67
C SER A 20 -35.22 20.42 -21.15
N THR A 21 -35.15 21.63 -20.60
CA THR A 21 -35.58 21.94 -19.24
C THR A 21 -37.11 21.92 -19.20
N GLN A 22 -37.69 21.01 -18.40
CA GLN A 22 -39.10 21.07 -18.01
C GLN A 22 -39.20 21.70 -16.63
N GLU A 23 -39.93 22.82 -16.52
CA GLU A 23 -40.18 23.49 -15.25
C GLU A 23 -41.18 22.70 -14.38
N VAL A 24 -40.87 22.67 -13.09
CA VAL A 24 -41.60 21.96 -12.03
C VAL A 24 -42.80 22.79 -11.58
N LYS A 25 -44.02 22.25 -11.72
CA LYS A 25 -45.19 22.74 -11.00
C LYS A 25 -45.28 22.01 -9.65
N ARG A 26 -45.04 22.74 -8.56
CA ARG A 26 -45.31 22.29 -7.19
C ARG A 26 -46.81 22.36 -6.92
N ASP A 27 -47.38 21.24 -6.48
CA ASP A 27 -48.54 21.18 -5.59
C ASP A 27 -48.35 19.97 -4.66
N THR A 28 -48.19 20.24 -3.36
CA THR A 28 -48.17 19.27 -2.24
C THR A 28 -49.64 19.09 -1.77
N PRO A 29 -50.12 17.96 -1.17
CA PRO A 29 -49.40 17.03 -0.28
C PRO A 29 -49.79 15.53 -0.28
N ALA A 30 -48.81 14.65 -0.02
CA ALA A 30 -48.98 13.43 0.78
C ALA A 30 -47.59 12.93 1.23
N PRO A 31 -47.38 12.51 2.50
CA PRO A 31 -46.07 12.11 2.98
C PRO A 31 -45.79 10.66 2.57
N ALA A 32 -45.01 10.47 1.51
CA ALA A 32 -44.38 9.19 1.20
C ALA A 32 -42.89 9.27 1.57
N ALA A 33 -42.43 8.20 2.24
CA ALA A 33 -41.16 8.09 2.94
C ALA A 33 -39.94 8.58 2.13
N VAL A 34 -39.08 9.33 2.80
CA VAL A 34 -37.78 9.78 2.29
C VAL A 34 -36.88 8.56 2.12
N VAL A 35 -36.63 8.18 0.87
CA VAL A 35 -35.50 7.30 0.51
C VAL A 35 -34.23 8.14 0.65
N PRO A 36 -33.25 7.75 1.47
CA PRO A 36 -32.00 8.50 1.58
C PRO A 36 -31.23 8.46 0.25
N PRO A 37 -30.55 9.54 -0.13
CA PRO A 37 -29.77 9.60 -1.36
C PRO A 37 -28.67 8.52 -1.39
N PRO A 38 -28.23 8.07 -2.58
CA PRO A 38 -27.13 7.13 -2.69
C PRO A 38 -25.91 7.72 -1.98
N ALA A 39 -25.31 6.92 -1.09
CA ALA A 39 -24.11 7.29 -0.39
C ALA A 39 -23.05 7.78 -1.40
N ALA A 40 -22.52 8.98 -1.16
CA ALA A 40 -21.34 9.45 -1.85
C ALA A 40 -20.27 8.35 -1.77
N GLN A 41 -19.76 7.93 -2.92
CA GLN A 41 -18.58 7.08 -2.94
C GLN A 41 -17.47 7.82 -2.19
N PRO A 42 -16.79 7.18 -1.23
CA PRO A 42 -15.72 7.85 -0.51
C PRO A 42 -14.66 8.27 -1.53
N ASP A 43 -14.38 9.57 -1.52
CA ASP A 43 -13.26 10.17 -2.24
C ASP A 43 -12.03 9.27 -2.07
N LYS A 44 -11.39 8.92 -3.20
CA LYS A 44 -10.08 8.27 -3.23
C LYS A 44 -9.07 9.24 -2.60
N THR A 45 -9.05 9.28 -1.29
CA THR A 45 -8.09 10.03 -0.52
C THR A 45 -6.78 9.30 -0.67
N SER A 46 -5.77 10.03 -1.14
CA SER A 46 -4.39 9.60 -1.22
C SER A 46 -4.01 8.80 0.04
N ALA A 47 -3.45 7.60 -0.16
CA ALA A 47 -3.31 6.58 0.88
C ALA A 47 -2.35 6.97 2.02
N SER A 48 -1.66 8.10 1.92
CA SER A 48 -0.63 8.57 2.86
C SER A 48 -1.13 8.98 4.26
N GLY A 49 -2.38 8.69 4.61
CA GLY A 49 -2.97 8.94 5.94
C GLY A 49 -3.69 7.73 6.56
N GLN A 50 -3.58 6.54 5.97
CA GLN A 50 -4.20 5.35 6.52
C GLN A 50 -3.43 4.84 7.74
N ASN A 51 -4.13 4.52 8.83
CA ASN A 51 -3.52 3.82 9.95
C ASN A 51 -3.46 2.32 9.66
N PRO A 52 -2.39 1.62 10.07
CA PRO A 52 -2.34 0.16 10.00
C PRO A 52 -3.54 -0.48 10.71
N ALA A 53 -4.06 -1.58 10.14
CA ALA A 53 -5.09 -2.35 10.81
C ALA A 53 -4.52 -2.93 12.11
N MET A 54 -5.20 -2.71 13.24
CA MET A 54 -4.72 -3.20 14.54
C MET A 54 -4.85 -4.72 14.70
N THR A 55 -5.65 -5.38 13.84
CA THR A 55 -5.92 -6.82 13.92
C THR A 55 -6.04 -7.44 12.54
N LEU A 56 -5.68 -8.72 12.43
CA LEU A 56 -5.78 -9.54 11.22
C LEU A 56 -6.31 -10.94 11.55
N ASP A 57 -7.24 -11.46 10.77
CA ASP A 57 -7.72 -12.84 10.92
C ASP A 57 -6.89 -13.81 10.06
N LYS A 58 -6.33 -14.84 10.68
CA LYS A 58 -5.52 -15.88 10.02
C LYS A 58 -5.80 -17.25 10.61
N GLY A 59 -6.31 -18.18 9.79
CA GLY A 59 -6.56 -19.56 10.21
C GLY A 59 -7.52 -19.68 11.40
N GLY A 60 -8.53 -18.82 11.48
CA GLY A 60 -9.48 -18.76 12.60
C GLY A 60 -8.94 -18.10 13.87
N LYS A 61 -7.70 -17.59 13.86
CA LYS A 61 -7.11 -16.81 14.95
C LYS A 61 -7.13 -15.32 14.61
N LYS A 62 -7.45 -14.50 15.62
CA LYS A 62 -7.36 -13.05 15.53
C LYS A 62 -5.99 -12.59 16.02
N LEU A 63 -5.13 -12.20 15.10
CA LEU A 63 -3.79 -11.69 15.40
C LEU A 63 -3.85 -10.19 15.66
N HIS A 64 -2.98 -9.70 16.54
CA HIS A 64 -2.86 -8.29 16.91
C HIS A 64 -1.57 -7.70 16.38
N LEU A 65 -1.60 -6.46 15.90
CA LEU A 65 -0.41 -5.73 15.52
C LEU A 65 0.48 -5.53 16.76
N VAL A 66 1.66 -6.12 16.74
CA VAL A 66 2.62 -6.05 17.86
C VAL A 66 3.83 -5.20 17.55
N ARG A 67 4.16 -5.01 16.27
CA ARG A 67 5.30 -4.20 15.84
C ARG A 67 5.14 -3.74 14.41
N ILE A 68 5.69 -2.56 14.13
CA ILE A 68 5.95 -2.06 12.78
C ILE A 68 7.47 -2.08 12.60
N MET A 69 7.94 -2.61 11.47
CA MET A 69 9.34 -2.60 11.10
C MET A 69 9.54 -1.93 9.77
N ASP A 70 10.51 -1.03 9.68
CA ASP A 70 10.91 -0.45 8.39
C ASP A 70 11.95 -1.34 7.71
N GLY A 71 11.90 -1.36 6.38
CA GLY A 71 12.84 -2.09 5.56
C GLY A 71 13.11 -1.37 4.25
N LEU A 72 14.34 -1.51 3.77
CA LEU A 72 14.81 -1.06 2.46
C LEU A 72 15.61 -2.19 1.85
N ALA A 73 15.33 -2.51 0.59
CA ALA A 73 16.14 -3.44 -0.18
C ALA A 73 16.33 -2.92 -1.60
N CYS A 74 17.54 -3.12 -2.12
CA CYS A 74 17.93 -2.70 -3.46
C CYS A 74 18.12 -3.92 -4.36
N LYS A 75 17.45 -3.92 -5.52
CA LYS A 75 17.64 -4.92 -6.57
C LYS A 75 18.99 -4.73 -7.28
N ASN A 76 19.38 -3.47 -7.45
CA ASN A 76 20.66 -3.05 -8.01
C ASN A 76 20.99 -1.64 -7.47
N THR A 77 22.04 -0.99 -7.99
CA THR A 77 22.47 0.34 -7.53
C THR A 77 21.38 1.41 -7.67
N ALA A 78 20.50 1.26 -8.66
CA ALA A 78 19.47 2.24 -9.00
C ALA A 78 18.09 1.89 -8.42
N GLN A 79 17.69 0.63 -8.48
CA GLN A 79 16.33 0.19 -8.22
C GLN A 79 16.17 -0.52 -6.87
N GLY A 80 15.03 -0.29 -6.21
CA GLY A 80 14.65 -1.00 -4.99
C GLY A 80 13.32 -0.55 -4.42
N ALA A 81 13.03 -0.97 -3.19
CA ALA A 81 11.84 -0.57 -2.47
C ALA A 81 12.13 -0.35 -0.99
N GLN A 82 11.45 0.63 -0.40
CA GLN A 82 11.40 0.90 1.03
C GLN A 82 9.96 0.92 1.50
N GLY A 83 9.75 0.59 2.78
CA GLY A 83 8.52 0.89 3.47
C GLY A 83 8.45 0.17 4.81
N SER A 84 7.26 0.17 5.40
CA SER A 84 6.98 -0.46 6.67
C SER A 84 6.30 -1.81 6.47
N PHE A 85 6.58 -2.73 7.39
CA PHE A 85 6.05 -4.09 7.46
C PHE A 85 5.43 -4.29 8.82
N LEU A 86 4.22 -4.83 8.83
CA LEU A 86 3.38 -4.99 10.01
C LEU A 86 3.53 -6.41 10.53
N ILE A 87 3.93 -6.54 11.79
CA ILE A 87 4.04 -7.83 12.46
C ILE A 87 2.83 -8.02 13.34
N TYR A 88 2.08 -9.08 13.06
CA TYR A 88 0.95 -9.52 13.84
C TYR A 88 1.30 -10.78 14.62
N ALA A 89 0.77 -10.92 15.82
CA ALA A 89 0.95 -12.11 16.64
C ALA A 89 -0.33 -12.49 17.38
N TYR A 90 -0.49 -13.78 17.68
CA TYR A 90 -1.65 -14.28 18.42
C TYR A 90 -1.47 -14.02 19.93
N PRO A 91 -2.33 -13.21 20.57
CA PRO A 91 -2.15 -12.81 21.98
C PRO A 91 -2.05 -13.99 22.95
N GLU A 92 -2.80 -15.06 22.74
CA GLU A 92 -2.85 -16.20 23.63
C GLU A 92 -1.56 -17.02 23.57
N ASP A 93 -0.88 -17.06 22.42
CA ASP A 93 0.47 -17.64 22.32
C ASP A 93 1.49 -16.79 23.08
N ILE A 94 1.39 -15.45 22.99
CA ILE A 94 2.25 -14.54 23.76
C ILE A 94 2.09 -14.83 25.25
N GLU A 95 0.87 -14.78 25.76
CA GLU A 95 0.61 -14.98 27.19
C GLU A 95 1.01 -16.37 27.68
N ARG A 96 0.82 -17.41 26.86
CA ARG A 96 1.31 -18.76 27.17
C ARG A 96 2.84 -18.78 27.25
N ILE A 97 3.53 -18.26 26.24
CA ILE A 97 5.00 -18.26 26.18
C ILE A 97 5.60 -17.44 27.33
N LYS A 98 5.00 -16.30 27.70
CA LYS A 98 5.44 -15.52 28.88
C LYS A 98 5.39 -16.36 30.15
N ARG A 99 4.31 -17.11 30.37
CA ARG A 99 4.18 -18.01 31.55
C ARG A 99 5.17 -19.17 31.52
N GLU A 100 5.41 -19.76 30.35
CA GLU A 100 6.24 -20.98 30.21
C GLU A 100 7.74 -20.68 30.15
N ARG A 101 8.13 -19.56 29.54
CA ARG A 101 9.54 -19.25 29.19
C ARG A 101 10.02 -17.89 29.69
N GLY A 102 9.13 -17.06 30.21
CA GLY A 102 9.43 -15.69 30.64
C GLY A 102 9.56 -14.69 29.49
N ASP A 103 9.48 -13.39 29.81
CA ASP A 103 9.41 -12.31 28.81
C ASP A 103 10.70 -12.11 28.00
N LYS A 104 11.84 -12.57 28.52
CA LYS A 104 13.15 -12.35 27.89
C LYS A 104 13.28 -13.01 26.52
N VAL A 105 12.51 -14.06 26.23
CA VAL A 105 12.55 -14.76 24.93
C VAL A 105 12.05 -13.91 23.77
N PHE A 106 11.24 -12.88 24.04
CA PHE A 106 10.68 -12.04 22.98
C PHE A 106 11.72 -11.11 22.34
N ALA A 107 12.81 -10.80 23.03
CA ALA A 107 13.95 -10.11 22.44
C ALA A 107 14.59 -10.98 21.33
N GLU A 108 14.86 -12.26 21.63
CA GLU A 108 15.38 -13.22 20.65
C GLU A 108 14.41 -13.41 19.48
N PHE A 109 13.10 -13.51 19.75
CA PHE A 109 12.08 -13.63 18.70
C PHE A 109 12.07 -12.42 17.77
N SER A 110 12.17 -11.23 18.36
CA SER A 110 12.25 -10.00 17.60
C SER A 110 13.49 -9.97 16.69
N ASP A 111 14.66 -10.32 17.21
CA ASP A 111 15.91 -10.32 16.44
C ASP A 111 15.83 -11.31 15.27
N ARG A 112 15.24 -12.49 15.51
CA ARG A 112 15.03 -13.51 14.48
C ARG A 112 14.06 -13.04 13.40
N ILE A 113 12.94 -12.42 13.79
CA ILE A 113 11.98 -11.85 12.84
C ILE A 113 12.64 -10.76 12.00
N GLN A 114 13.42 -9.88 12.63
CA GLN A 114 14.16 -8.84 11.92
C GLN A 114 15.14 -9.43 10.91
N ALA A 115 15.92 -10.43 11.31
CA ALA A 115 16.90 -11.07 10.44
C ALA A 115 16.26 -11.68 9.19
N PHE A 116 15.26 -12.56 9.34
CA PHE A 116 14.66 -13.19 8.15
C PHE A 116 13.82 -12.21 7.33
N SER A 117 13.24 -11.16 7.94
CA SER A 117 12.44 -10.17 7.20
C SER A 117 13.29 -9.35 6.22
N ALA A 118 14.54 -9.05 6.58
CA ALA A 118 15.47 -8.39 5.66
C ALA A 118 15.74 -9.24 4.42
N ASP A 119 16.03 -10.54 4.61
CA ASP A 119 16.27 -11.48 3.51
C ASP A 119 15.00 -11.67 2.64
N VAL A 120 13.83 -11.74 3.27
CA VAL A 120 12.54 -11.85 2.59
C VAL A 120 12.26 -10.60 1.75
N LEU A 121 12.51 -9.41 2.29
CA LEU A 121 12.33 -8.16 1.54
C LEU A 121 13.26 -8.11 0.33
N GLN A 122 14.53 -8.49 0.49
CA GLN A 122 15.47 -8.57 -0.61
C GLN A 122 15.01 -9.54 -1.70
N GLN A 123 14.52 -10.73 -1.33
CA GLN A 123 13.96 -11.70 -2.27
C GLN A 123 12.73 -11.14 -3.00
N ALA A 124 11.83 -10.48 -2.27
CA ALA A 124 10.63 -9.88 -2.84
C ALA A 124 10.99 -8.78 -3.86
N VAL A 125 11.91 -7.88 -3.51
CA VAL A 125 12.41 -6.83 -4.39
C VAL A 125 13.08 -7.41 -5.64
N ASN A 126 13.89 -8.46 -5.49
CA ASN A 126 14.53 -9.12 -6.63
C ASN A 126 13.51 -9.75 -7.59
N ALA A 127 12.42 -10.30 -7.06
CA ALA A 127 11.35 -10.91 -7.83
C ALA A 127 10.38 -9.89 -8.46
N THR A 128 10.34 -8.65 -7.96
CA THR A 128 9.48 -7.60 -8.49
C THR A 128 10.11 -6.95 -9.74
N ASN A 129 9.28 -6.71 -10.75
CA ASN A 129 9.67 -5.88 -11.88
C ASN A 129 9.49 -4.41 -11.48
N LEU A 130 10.59 -3.69 -11.27
CA LEU A 130 10.59 -2.29 -10.83
C LEU A 130 10.64 -1.28 -11.98
N ASP A 131 10.62 -1.77 -13.22
CA ASP A 131 10.65 -0.93 -14.41
C ASP A 131 9.35 -0.10 -14.55
N ASP A 132 9.42 0.95 -15.37
CA ASP A 132 8.26 1.75 -15.72
C ASP A 132 7.23 0.88 -16.44
N ASN A 133 5.96 0.95 -16.02
CA ASN A 133 4.87 0.34 -16.76
C ASN A 133 4.34 1.34 -17.80
N PRO A 134 4.64 1.18 -19.10
CA PRO A 134 4.21 2.13 -20.13
C PRO A 134 2.70 2.08 -20.40
N PHE A 135 1.98 1.12 -19.84
CA PHE A 135 0.54 0.93 -20.00
C PHE A 135 -0.29 1.48 -18.84
N ALA A 136 0.34 1.97 -17.77
CA ALA A 136 -0.38 2.59 -16.66
C ALA A 136 -1.00 3.92 -17.11
N LEU A 137 -2.23 4.19 -16.66
CA LEU A 137 -2.97 5.42 -17.00
C LEU A 137 -2.49 6.64 -16.19
N GLY A 138 -1.61 6.42 -15.21
CA GLY A 138 -1.00 7.44 -14.37
C GLY A 138 0.02 6.89 -13.38
N GLN A 139 0.71 7.78 -12.66
CA GLN A 139 1.73 7.41 -11.67
C GLN A 139 1.13 6.64 -10.49
N ASP A 140 -0.05 7.04 -10.01
CA ASP A 140 -0.74 6.38 -8.90
C ASP A 140 -1.07 4.91 -9.21
N GLU A 141 -1.58 4.65 -10.42
CA GLU A 141 -1.88 3.28 -10.87
C GLU A 141 -0.60 2.44 -11.03
N ALA A 142 0.46 3.04 -11.59
CA ALA A 142 1.75 2.37 -11.69
C ALA A 142 2.31 2.00 -10.30
N GLN A 143 2.19 2.89 -9.32
CA GLN A 143 2.63 2.67 -7.95
C GLN A 143 1.78 1.62 -7.24
N GLU A 144 0.45 1.65 -7.39
CA GLU A 144 -0.45 0.63 -6.84
C GLU A 144 -0.14 -0.76 -7.42
N GLY A 145 0.12 -0.84 -8.73
CA GLY A 145 0.55 -2.07 -9.39
C GLY A 145 1.84 -2.63 -8.81
N LEU A 146 2.87 -1.80 -8.66
CA LEU A 146 4.15 -2.20 -8.04
C LEU A 146 3.97 -2.62 -6.58
N ALA A 147 3.15 -1.89 -5.82
CA ALA A 147 2.86 -2.18 -4.43
C ALA A 147 2.17 -3.54 -4.27
N LYS A 148 1.25 -3.87 -5.18
CA LYS A 148 0.61 -5.18 -5.26
C LYS A 148 1.60 -6.29 -5.60
N ASP A 149 2.44 -6.10 -6.61
CA ASP A 149 3.42 -7.11 -7.04
C ASP A 149 4.46 -7.39 -5.94
N LEU A 150 5.00 -6.34 -5.31
CA LEU A 150 5.88 -6.48 -4.15
C LEU A 150 5.16 -7.22 -3.01
N SER A 151 3.90 -6.90 -2.74
CA SER A 151 3.14 -7.54 -1.68
C SER A 151 2.95 -9.03 -1.93
N VAL A 152 2.61 -9.43 -3.15
CA VAL A 152 2.48 -10.85 -3.54
C VAL A 152 3.82 -11.57 -3.42
N ASN A 153 4.90 -10.97 -3.91
CA ASN A 153 6.24 -11.56 -3.84
C ASN A 153 6.74 -11.68 -2.40
N PHE A 154 6.49 -10.67 -1.56
CA PHE A 154 6.81 -10.69 -0.14
C PHE A 154 6.04 -11.79 0.59
N GLN A 155 4.73 -11.90 0.38
CA GLN A 155 3.93 -12.94 1.01
C GLN A 155 4.40 -14.35 0.63
N ARG A 156 4.78 -14.55 -0.65
CA ARG A 156 5.36 -15.82 -1.10
C ARG A 156 6.70 -16.11 -0.43
N ALA A 157 7.57 -15.11 -0.33
CA ALA A 157 8.90 -15.26 0.25
C ALA A 157 8.88 -15.45 1.78
N VAL A 158 7.94 -14.79 2.49
CA VAL A 158 7.88 -14.80 3.95
C VAL A 158 7.23 -16.08 4.51
N ALA A 159 6.34 -16.71 3.74
CA ALA A 159 5.55 -17.85 4.23
C ALA A 159 6.40 -19.02 4.78
N PRO A 160 7.47 -19.49 4.11
CA PRO A 160 8.35 -20.53 4.67
C PRO A 160 9.04 -20.09 5.97
N ALA A 161 9.47 -18.84 6.06
CA ALA A 161 10.15 -18.30 7.24
C ALA A 161 9.20 -18.22 8.44
N ILE A 162 7.96 -17.75 8.23
CA ILE A 162 6.90 -17.74 9.26
C ILE A 162 6.56 -19.15 9.70
N ALA A 163 6.44 -20.11 8.77
CA ALA A 163 6.13 -21.49 9.11
C ALA A 163 7.22 -22.09 10.00
N LYS A 164 8.49 -21.93 9.62
CA LYS A 164 9.64 -22.37 10.41
C LYS A 164 9.69 -21.69 11.78
N PHE A 165 9.53 -20.37 11.83
CA PHE A 165 9.52 -19.61 13.08
C PHE A 165 8.40 -20.10 14.01
N THR A 166 7.19 -20.28 13.49
CA THR A 166 6.03 -20.77 14.26
C THR A 166 6.27 -22.19 14.78
N GLN A 167 6.88 -23.06 13.97
CA GLN A 167 7.22 -24.42 14.37
C GLN A 167 8.23 -24.45 15.54
N GLU A 168 9.26 -23.61 15.48
CA GLU A 168 10.34 -23.59 16.47
C GLU A 168 9.97 -22.84 17.75
N THR A 169 9.10 -21.84 17.68
CA THR A 169 8.79 -20.95 18.81
C THR A 169 7.41 -21.17 19.40
N THR A 170 6.50 -21.84 18.66
CA THR A 170 5.06 -21.94 18.93
C THR A 170 4.30 -20.60 18.91
N LEU A 171 4.95 -19.51 18.55
CA LEU A 171 4.32 -18.20 18.42
C LEU A 171 3.70 -18.07 17.03
N THR A 172 2.37 -18.05 16.96
CA THR A 172 1.67 -17.77 15.70
C THR A 172 1.87 -16.30 15.31
N ILE A 173 2.49 -16.05 14.16
CA ILE A 173 2.68 -14.70 13.61
C ILE A 173 2.17 -14.57 12.17
N ASP A 174 2.00 -13.32 11.75
CA ASP A 174 1.95 -12.94 10.35
C ASP A 174 2.72 -11.65 10.09
N ILE A 175 3.19 -11.49 8.86
CA ILE A 175 3.93 -10.28 8.45
C ILE A 175 3.39 -9.80 7.12
N THR A 176 2.93 -8.56 7.08
CA THR A 176 2.36 -7.96 5.87
C THR A 176 3.03 -6.63 5.53
N PRO A 177 3.30 -6.34 4.25
CA PRO A 177 3.71 -5.00 3.85
C PRO A 177 2.60 -3.99 4.15
N PHE A 178 2.97 -2.82 4.65
CA PHE A 178 2.05 -1.71 4.79
C PHE A 178 2.06 -0.90 3.48
N THR A 179 1.23 -1.31 2.52
CA THR A 179 1.17 -0.77 1.15
C THR A 179 1.24 0.76 1.07
N PRO A 180 0.52 1.53 1.91
CA PRO A 180 0.59 3.00 1.86
C PRO A 180 1.95 3.61 2.18
N SER A 181 2.84 2.87 2.86
CA SER A 181 4.21 3.32 3.16
C SER A 181 5.23 2.93 2.08
N LEU A 182 4.84 2.13 1.08
CA LEU A 182 5.77 1.63 0.08
C LEU A 182 6.21 2.74 -0.87
N GLN A 183 7.52 2.88 -0.99
CA GLN A 183 8.21 3.76 -1.92
C GLN A 183 9.13 2.91 -2.81
N PHE A 184 9.14 3.24 -4.10
CA PHE A 184 9.93 2.52 -5.09
C PHE A 184 11.00 3.43 -5.67
N TYR A 185 12.24 2.95 -5.63
CA TYR A 185 13.37 3.61 -6.24
C TYR A 185 13.55 3.06 -7.64
N ARG A 186 13.69 3.97 -8.61
CA ARG A 186 14.12 3.66 -9.97
C ARG A 186 15.52 4.21 -10.28
N GLN A 187 16.01 5.10 -9.42
CA GLN A 187 17.36 5.66 -9.43
C GLN A 187 17.84 5.82 -7.98
N GLY A 188 19.13 5.57 -7.74
CA GLY A 188 19.78 5.89 -6.47
C GLY A 188 19.41 5.05 -5.24
N CYS A 189 18.82 3.84 -5.38
CA CYS A 189 18.47 3.02 -4.21
C CYS A 189 19.64 2.81 -3.23
N GLN A 190 20.84 2.49 -3.74
CA GLN A 190 21.98 2.22 -2.86
C GLN A 190 22.54 3.49 -2.19
N ALA A 191 22.26 4.67 -2.76
CA ALA A 191 22.57 5.95 -2.11
C ALA A 191 21.70 6.17 -0.87
N ALA A 192 20.42 5.73 -0.91
CA ALA A 192 19.52 5.79 0.24
C ALA A 192 19.97 4.88 1.42
N LEU A 193 20.71 3.81 1.15
CA LEU A 193 21.34 2.98 2.20
C LEU A 193 22.57 3.65 2.84
N SER A 194 23.14 4.66 2.19
CA SER A 194 24.44 5.24 2.55
C SER A 194 24.32 6.63 3.19
N GLU A 195 23.14 7.23 3.28
CA GLU A 195 22.95 8.49 3.99
C GLU A 195 23.10 8.27 5.50
N PRO A 196 24.11 8.87 6.16
CA PRO A 196 24.19 8.85 7.61
C PRO A 196 23.04 9.69 8.18
N VAL A 197 22.31 9.15 9.16
CA VAL A 197 21.41 9.94 10.01
C VAL A 197 22.27 10.95 10.76
N ALA A 198 22.40 12.15 10.22
CA ALA A 198 23.13 13.21 10.89
C ALA A 198 22.41 13.53 12.20
N PRO A 199 23.09 13.52 13.36
CA PRO A 199 22.50 14.04 14.57
C PRO A 199 22.26 15.55 14.36
N GLU A 200 21.01 15.99 14.48
CA GLU A 200 20.68 17.41 14.66
C GLU A 200 21.30 17.89 15.99
N THR A 201 22.58 18.24 15.96
CA THR A 201 23.17 19.06 17.00
C THR A 201 22.74 20.50 16.75
N SER A 202 21.57 20.86 17.28
CA SER A 202 21.22 22.27 17.50
C SER A 202 22.23 22.86 18.48
N VAL A 203 23.20 23.58 17.92
CA VAL A 203 24.15 24.39 18.68
C VAL A 203 23.36 25.55 19.28
N VAL A 204 22.98 25.42 20.55
CA VAL A 204 22.65 26.57 21.39
C VAL A 204 23.94 27.34 21.61
N LYS A 205 24.07 28.49 20.94
CA LYS A 205 25.16 29.42 21.14
C LYS A 205 24.86 30.29 22.39
N PRO A 206 25.86 30.57 23.25
CA PRO A 206 25.68 31.26 24.53
C PRO A 206 25.16 32.69 24.41
#